data_AF-A0A952L0Z0-F1
#
_entry.id   AF-A0A952L0Z0-F1
#
_cell.length_a   1.000
_cell.length_b   1.000
_cell.length_c   1.000
_cell.angle_alpha   90.00
_cell.angle_beta   90.00
_cell.angle_gamma   90.00
#
_symmetry.space_group_name_H-M   'P 1'
#
loop_
_entity.id
_entity.type
_entity.pdbx_description
1 polymer ?
#
loop_
_entity_poly.entity_id
_entity_poly.type
_entity_poly.pdbx_seq_one_letter_code
_entity_poly.pdbx_strand_id
1 'polypeptide(L)'
;MGAAVERLTDYVTRPGGYNIPHADLRQAQLDAIGERFDERKDRIKLLGHRAADAGVTSIGSLADVVPLLFPHTAYKSYPESFLIEQRWDRLARWLGTISPYQIAPIENGDITDIDEWIARLEAAGHFVSCSSGTTGKAAMLIASAKDMEWVALESVHAFSWGSGVAPARDRLIFSISPTAAVPRNLIIRHALHEAFGKPGKEPFRYPVPPITVGSITKMITLRKKIADGTALPQELAAFEMTSAERQEAVDRAVPTSAQALVAARKEKLYILGMWASIYKIAETVRAMGYSGDDFHADNTCFIGGGLKGAQLPPNYREFVFDTFNIRPERVYQMYGMQEINTSMPRCQVGGRYHVPPWLVPLVLDRDGEALVERSGDEVEGRAAFFDLALDGRWGGVISGDRISLSFAPCACGYNGPSVRDDIARYADIQGDDKIACSGTVDAYVRGVG
;
A
#
# COMPACT_ATOMS: atom_id res chain seq x y z
N MET A 1 15.11 16.67 7.66
CA MET A 1 14.55 16.76 6.31
C MET A 1 15.17 18.02 5.77
N GLY A 2 15.92 17.95 4.68
CA GLY A 2 16.50 19.15 4.10
C GLY A 2 15.46 19.93 3.30
N ALA A 3 15.88 21.11 2.87
CA ALA A 3 14.99 22.13 2.33
C ALA A 3 14.36 21.72 0.98
N ALA A 4 14.99 20.80 0.23
CA ALA A 4 14.46 20.36 -1.07
C ALA A 4 13.30 19.37 -0.89
N VAL A 5 13.45 18.40 0.03
CA VAL A 5 12.40 17.42 0.33
C VAL A 5 11.20 18.10 0.96
N GLU A 6 11.42 18.95 1.97
CA GLU A 6 10.36 19.66 2.69
C GLU A 6 9.48 20.50 1.74
N ARG A 7 10.10 21.21 0.80
CA ARG A 7 9.40 22.00 -0.23
C ARG A 7 8.40 21.19 -1.04
N LEU A 8 8.73 19.94 -1.36
CA LEU A 8 7.87 19.07 -2.16
C LEU A 8 6.80 18.41 -1.29
N THR A 9 7.16 17.97 -0.08
CA THR A 9 6.20 17.34 0.85
C THR A 9 5.18 18.34 1.38
N ASP A 10 5.51 19.62 1.50
CA ASP A 10 4.59 20.68 1.91
C ASP A 10 3.35 20.80 1.02
N TYR A 11 3.42 20.34 -0.24
CA TYR A 11 2.26 20.37 -1.13
C TYR A 11 1.09 19.51 -0.65
N VAL A 12 1.31 18.57 0.28
CA VAL A 12 0.24 17.68 0.80
C VAL A 12 -0.90 18.48 1.44
N THR A 13 -0.60 19.60 2.08
CA THR A 13 -1.59 20.46 2.74
C THR A 13 -2.02 21.65 1.90
N ARG A 14 -1.35 21.91 0.77
CA ARG A 14 -1.61 23.08 -0.08
C ARG A 14 -2.84 22.85 -0.96
N PRO A 15 -3.76 23.83 -1.06
CA PRO A 15 -4.83 23.79 -2.05
C PRO A 15 -4.26 23.60 -3.46
N GLY A 16 -4.78 22.62 -4.20
CA GLY A 16 -4.29 22.32 -5.54
C GLY A 16 -2.91 21.66 -5.58
N GLY A 17 -2.45 21.01 -4.49
CA GLY A 17 -1.14 20.34 -4.43
C GLY A 17 -0.86 19.31 -5.54
N TYR A 18 -1.90 18.76 -6.19
CA TYR A 18 -1.76 17.87 -7.35
C TYR A 18 -1.71 18.60 -8.71
N ASN A 19 -1.98 19.91 -8.74
CA ASN A 19 -2.12 20.71 -9.96
C ASN A 19 -0.84 21.50 -10.28
N ILE A 20 0.28 20.79 -10.43
CA ILE A 20 1.57 21.40 -10.74
C ILE A 20 2.14 20.73 -11.98
N PRO A 21 2.50 21.47 -13.03
CA PRO A 21 3.15 20.90 -14.21
C PRO A 21 4.41 20.12 -13.85
N HIS A 22 4.58 18.94 -14.44
CA HIS A 22 5.77 18.11 -14.20
C HIS A 22 7.09 18.84 -14.50
N ALA A 23 7.11 19.68 -15.54
CA ALA A 23 8.28 20.46 -15.92
C ALA A 23 8.78 21.37 -14.77
N ASP A 24 7.86 21.89 -13.96
CA ASP A 24 8.17 22.80 -12.85
C ASP A 24 8.69 22.05 -11.61
N LEU A 25 8.40 20.74 -11.52
CA LEU A 25 8.80 19.88 -10.41
C LEU A 25 10.15 19.19 -10.64
N ARG A 26 10.51 18.92 -11.89
CA ARG A 26 11.61 18.01 -12.26
C ARG A 26 12.92 18.32 -11.53
N GLN A 27 13.35 19.58 -11.55
CA GLN A 27 14.63 19.95 -10.92
C GLN A 27 14.56 19.81 -9.39
N ALA A 28 13.49 20.31 -8.76
CA ALA A 28 13.31 20.20 -7.33
C ALA A 28 13.23 18.74 -6.85
N GLN A 29 12.59 17.87 -7.64
CA GLN A 29 12.52 16.44 -7.37
C GLN A 29 13.90 15.78 -7.46
N LEU A 30 14.70 16.14 -8.46
CA LEU A 30 16.06 15.62 -8.60
C LEU A 30 16.97 16.09 -7.46
N ASP A 31 16.90 17.37 -7.10
CA ASP A 31 17.64 17.95 -5.97
C ASP A 31 17.26 17.24 -4.66
N ALA A 32 15.98 16.96 -4.45
CA ALA A 32 15.48 16.26 -3.27
C ALA A 32 15.91 14.78 -3.22
N ILE A 33 16.00 14.10 -4.36
CA ILE A 33 16.57 12.75 -4.43
C ILE A 33 18.07 12.78 -4.11
N GLY A 34 18.81 13.74 -4.65
CA GLY A 34 20.24 13.95 -4.35
C GLY A 34 20.47 14.18 -2.85
N GLU A 35 19.70 15.08 -2.24
CA GLU A 35 19.71 15.33 -0.79
C GLU A 35 19.47 14.03 0.00
N ARG A 36 18.47 13.22 -0.40
CA ARG A 36 18.19 11.93 0.24
C ARG A 36 19.29 10.91 0.03
N PHE A 37 19.93 10.89 -1.13
CA PHE A 37 21.05 10.00 -1.40
C PHE A 37 22.21 10.30 -0.45
N ASP A 38 22.61 11.57 -0.34
CA ASP A 38 23.69 12.00 0.54
C ASP A 38 23.41 11.69 2.02
N GLU A 39 22.17 11.89 2.46
CA GLU A 39 21.74 11.57 3.83
C GLU A 39 21.79 10.06 4.14
N ARG A 40 21.55 9.19 3.14
CA ARG A 40 21.17 7.78 3.38
C ARG A 40 22.17 6.75 2.87
N LYS A 41 23.00 7.06 1.88
CA LYS A 41 23.91 6.08 1.24
C LYS A 41 24.84 5.38 2.24
N ASP A 42 25.31 6.11 3.26
CA ASP A 42 26.22 5.57 4.29
C ASP A 42 25.48 4.99 5.49
N ARG A 43 24.14 5.16 5.56
CA ARG A 43 23.29 4.69 6.67
C ARG A 43 22.47 3.46 6.32
N ILE A 44 22.14 3.27 5.04
CA ILE A 44 21.40 2.11 4.54
C ILE A 44 22.41 1.20 3.83
N LYS A 45 22.78 0.08 4.46
CA LYS A 45 23.82 -0.82 3.94
C LYS A 45 23.56 -1.28 2.52
N LEU A 46 22.32 -1.71 2.22
CA LEU A 46 21.96 -2.16 0.87
C LEU A 46 22.11 -1.04 -0.17
N LEU A 47 21.75 0.20 0.17
CA LEU A 47 21.90 1.35 -0.72
C LEU A 47 23.37 1.65 -0.97
N GLY A 48 24.20 1.68 0.09
CA GLY A 48 25.64 1.93 -0.03
C GLY A 48 26.34 0.91 -0.91
N HIS A 49 25.98 -0.38 -0.78
CA HIS A 49 26.51 -1.43 -1.67
C HIS A 49 26.09 -1.21 -3.12
N ARG A 50 24.80 -0.97 -3.39
CA ARG A 50 24.33 -0.73 -4.76
C ARG A 50 24.98 0.51 -5.39
N ALA A 51 25.17 1.57 -4.60
CA ALA A 51 25.87 2.77 -5.06
C ALA A 51 27.33 2.47 -5.43
N ALA A 52 28.05 1.70 -4.60
CA ALA A 52 29.42 1.30 -4.88
C ALA A 52 29.52 0.41 -6.13
N ASP A 53 28.64 -0.59 -6.26
CA ASP A 53 28.62 -1.51 -7.41
C ASP A 53 28.33 -0.79 -8.72
N ALA A 54 27.42 0.19 -8.70
CA ALA A 54 27.04 0.99 -9.85
C ALA A 54 27.99 2.17 -10.11
N GLY A 55 28.97 2.41 -9.24
CA GLY A 55 29.87 3.57 -9.33
C GLY A 55 29.17 4.93 -9.13
N VAL A 56 28.00 4.95 -8.48
CA VAL A 56 27.20 6.16 -8.28
C VAL A 56 27.66 6.88 -7.02
N THR A 57 28.27 8.06 -7.20
CA THR A 57 28.75 8.91 -6.11
C THR A 57 27.91 10.18 -5.90
N SER A 58 27.08 10.54 -6.88
CA SER A 58 26.16 11.67 -6.84
C SER A 58 25.01 11.44 -7.82
N ILE A 59 23.89 12.14 -7.62
CA ILE A 59 22.70 12.07 -8.49
C ILE A 59 22.65 13.31 -9.38
N GLY A 60 22.86 13.15 -10.69
CA GLY A 60 22.75 14.23 -11.68
C GLY A 60 21.56 14.06 -12.62
N SER A 61 20.91 12.90 -12.62
CA SER A 61 19.79 12.55 -13.47
C SER A 61 18.95 11.43 -12.87
N LEU A 62 17.75 11.21 -13.40
CA LEU A 62 16.93 10.06 -13.00
C LEU A 62 17.57 8.72 -13.42
N ALA A 63 18.46 8.70 -14.42
CA ALA A 63 19.17 7.49 -14.83
C ALA A 63 20.12 7.01 -13.73
N ASP A 64 20.76 7.94 -12.99
CA ASP A 64 21.63 7.61 -11.86
C ASP A 64 20.87 6.96 -10.69
N VAL A 65 19.55 7.22 -10.61
CA VAL A 65 18.67 6.67 -9.57
C VAL A 65 18.30 5.22 -9.86
N VAL A 66 18.16 4.83 -11.13
CA VAL A 66 17.71 3.49 -11.55
C VAL A 66 18.49 2.35 -10.87
N PRO A 67 19.84 2.31 -10.91
CA PRO A 67 20.58 1.24 -10.24
C PRO A 67 20.45 1.26 -8.71
N LEU A 68 19.98 2.36 -8.11
CA LEU A 68 19.79 2.49 -6.67
C LEU A 68 18.38 2.07 -6.20
N LEU A 69 17.42 1.89 -7.11
CA LEU A 69 16.07 1.47 -6.76
C LEU A 69 16.07 0.04 -6.20
N PHE A 70 15.23 -0.22 -5.20
CA PHE A 70 15.08 -1.57 -4.65
C PHE A 70 13.93 -2.28 -5.35
N PRO A 71 14.13 -3.48 -5.94
CA PRO A 71 13.00 -4.26 -6.41
C PRO A 71 12.09 -4.63 -5.24
N HIS A 72 10.78 -4.77 -5.46
CA HIS A 72 9.83 -5.17 -4.39
C HIS A 72 10.23 -6.46 -3.66
N THR A 73 11.00 -7.33 -4.34
CA THR A 73 11.60 -8.56 -3.81
C THR A 73 12.70 -8.31 -2.78
N ALA A 74 13.36 -7.15 -2.77
CA ALA A 74 14.39 -6.80 -1.80
C ALA A 74 13.85 -6.87 -0.36
N TYR A 75 12.58 -6.53 -0.15
CA TYR A 75 11.91 -6.60 1.14
C TYR A 75 11.49 -8.03 1.55
N LYS A 76 11.80 -9.02 0.71
CA LYS A 76 11.62 -10.47 0.94
C LYS A 76 12.96 -11.21 1.05
N SER A 77 14.09 -10.49 1.05
CA SER A 77 15.44 -11.07 0.95
C SER A 77 15.94 -11.76 2.23
N TYR A 78 15.30 -11.54 3.39
CA TYR A 78 15.68 -12.21 4.64
C TYR A 78 15.66 -13.74 4.52
N PRO A 79 16.62 -14.50 5.06
CA PRO A 79 16.53 -15.96 5.08
C PRO A 79 15.22 -16.47 5.70
N GLU A 80 14.55 -17.40 5.03
CA GLU A 80 13.28 -17.96 5.51
C GLU A 80 13.44 -18.72 6.84
N SER A 81 14.59 -19.34 7.06
CA SER A 81 14.94 -19.99 8.32
C SER A 81 14.81 -19.03 9.50
N PHE A 82 15.03 -17.72 9.31
CA PHE A 82 14.89 -16.77 10.40
C PHE A 82 13.44 -16.64 10.88
N LEU A 83 12.46 -16.79 9.99
CA LEU A 83 11.04 -16.85 10.37
C LEU A 83 10.67 -18.20 10.98
N ILE A 84 11.07 -19.29 10.33
CA ILE A 84 10.69 -20.66 10.71
C ILE A 84 11.26 -21.03 12.08
N GLU A 85 12.53 -20.68 12.31
CA GLU A 85 13.25 -20.93 13.57
C GLU A 85 13.10 -19.77 14.58
N GLN A 86 12.23 -18.80 14.31
CA GLN A 86 11.95 -17.67 15.20
C GLN A 86 13.22 -16.90 15.62
N ARG A 87 14.15 -16.71 14.68
CA ARG A 87 15.40 -15.96 14.89
C ARG A 87 15.16 -14.46 14.81
N TRP A 88 14.40 -13.94 15.77
CA TRP A 88 14.03 -12.53 15.86
C TRP A 88 15.24 -11.59 15.86
N ASP A 89 16.35 -12.01 16.47
CA ASP A 89 17.62 -11.27 16.49
C ASP A 89 18.23 -11.11 15.09
N ARG A 90 18.12 -12.14 14.24
CA ARG A 90 18.63 -12.14 12.87
C ARG A 90 17.70 -11.33 11.95
N LEU A 91 16.38 -11.43 12.15
CA LEU A 91 15.40 -10.59 11.42
C LEU A 91 15.56 -9.11 11.73
N ALA A 92 15.74 -8.73 13.00
CA ALA A 92 16.02 -7.36 13.39
C ALA A 92 17.31 -6.83 12.73
N ARG A 93 18.38 -7.63 12.72
CA ARG A 93 19.61 -7.26 12.01
C ARG A 93 19.42 -7.09 10.52
N TRP A 94 18.63 -7.96 9.89
CA TRP A 94 18.28 -7.83 8.47
C TRP A 94 17.49 -6.54 8.20
N LEU A 95 16.46 -6.22 9.00
CA LEU A 95 15.70 -4.96 8.86
C LEU A 95 16.64 -3.73 8.95
N GLY A 96 17.66 -3.80 9.81
CA GLY A 96 18.71 -2.77 9.92
C GLY A 96 19.58 -2.60 8.66
N THR A 97 19.56 -3.54 7.70
CA THR A 97 20.32 -3.39 6.43
C THR A 97 19.57 -2.54 5.39
N ILE A 98 18.25 -2.42 5.53
CA ILE A 98 17.34 -1.71 4.62
C ILE A 98 16.74 -0.45 5.26
N SER A 99 17.11 -0.16 6.51
CA SER A 99 16.70 1.01 7.29
C SER A 99 17.89 1.94 7.53
N PRO A 100 17.69 3.27 7.52
CA PRO A 100 18.70 4.24 7.93
C PRO A 100 18.79 4.40 9.46
N TYR A 101 17.86 3.78 10.19
CA TYR A 101 17.81 3.76 11.65
C TYR A 101 18.28 2.42 12.16
N GLN A 102 19.25 2.45 13.08
CA GLN A 102 19.70 1.26 13.78
C GLN A 102 18.56 0.71 14.62
N ILE A 103 18.42 -0.62 14.61
CA ILE A 103 17.45 -1.33 15.44
C ILE A 103 18.23 -1.85 16.63
N ALA A 104 17.94 -1.30 17.81
CA ALA A 104 18.56 -1.75 19.04
C ALA A 104 18.25 -3.24 19.29
N PRO A 105 19.13 -4.00 19.96
CA PRO A 105 18.79 -5.35 20.38
C PRO A 105 17.51 -5.36 21.22
N ILE A 106 16.55 -6.19 20.82
CA ILE A 106 15.30 -6.40 21.55
C ILE A 106 15.43 -7.75 22.27
N GLU A 107 15.16 -7.76 23.58
CA GLU A 107 15.06 -9.01 24.33
C GLU A 107 13.94 -9.86 23.73
N ASN A 108 14.29 -11.09 23.32
CA ASN A 108 13.46 -11.91 22.47
C ASN A 108 13.26 -13.36 22.96
N GLY A 109 13.80 -13.69 24.14
CA GLY A 109 13.78 -15.06 24.67
C GLY A 109 12.40 -15.58 25.08
N ASP A 110 11.45 -14.68 25.29
CA ASP A 110 10.07 -14.95 25.67
C ASP A 110 9.06 -14.68 24.56
N ILE A 111 9.51 -14.19 23.40
CA ILE A 111 8.65 -13.90 22.25
C ILE A 111 8.22 -15.20 21.59
N THR A 112 6.91 -15.42 21.57
CA THR A 112 6.34 -16.70 21.10
C THR A 112 5.94 -16.70 19.62
N ASP A 113 5.71 -15.52 19.03
CA ASP A 113 5.38 -15.38 17.62
C ASP A 113 5.78 -14.02 17.02
N ILE A 114 5.57 -13.89 15.70
CA ILE A 114 5.92 -12.69 14.94
C ILE A 114 5.05 -11.47 15.30
N ASP A 115 3.81 -11.68 15.72
CA ASP A 115 2.91 -10.57 16.05
C ASP A 115 3.38 -9.91 17.37
N GLU A 116 3.82 -10.70 18.35
CA GLU A 116 4.47 -10.20 19.58
C GLU A 116 5.81 -9.51 19.29
N TRP A 117 6.62 -10.09 18.39
CA TRP A 117 7.88 -9.45 17.97
C TRP A 117 7.66 -8.08 17.33
N ILE A 118 6.68 -7.96 16.44
CA ILE A 118 6.31 -6.69 15.80
C ILE A 118 5.82 -5.69 16.84
N ALA A 119 5.05 -6.13 17.84
CA ALA A 119 4.61 -5.26 18.93
C ALA A 119 5.78 -4.71 19.76
N ARG A 120 6.83 -5.51 20.00
CA ARG A 120 8.05 -5.01 20.69
C ARG A 120 8.86 -4.06 19.84
N LEU A 121 8.98 -4.31 18.54
CA LEU A 121 9.59 -3.37 17.61
C LEU A 121 8.85 -2.03 17.62
N GLU A 122 7.51 -2.07 17.59
CA GLU A 122 6.68 -0.88 17.66
C GLU A 122 6.89 -0.11 18.96
N ALA A 123 6.93 -0.80 20.10
CA ALA A 123 7.24 -0.20 21.41
C ALA A 123 8.64 0.44 21.46
N ALA A 124 9.59 -0.06 20.65
CA ALA A 124 10.91 0.51 20.47
C ALA A 124 10.99 1.60 19.37
N GLY A 125 9.86 1.99 18.77
CA GLY A 125 9.79 3.03 17.74
C GLY A 125 10.06 2.56 16.31
N HIS A 126 10.05 1.25 16.06
CA HIS A 126 10.22 0.63 14.74
C HIS A 126 8.91 -0.02 14.29
N PHE A 127 8.28 0.54 13.27
CA PHE A 127 6.97 0.06 12.81
C PHE A 127 7.17 -0.91 11.65
N VAL A 128 6.64 -2.13 11.73
CA VAL A 128 6.80 -3.13 10.66
C VAL A 128 5.45 -3.50 10.07
N SER A 129 5.33 -3.35 8.75
CA SER A 129 4.19 -3.84 7.97
C SER A 129 4.60 -5.05 7.14
N CYS A 130 3.71 -6.04 7.03
CA CYS A 130 3.94 -7.22 6.21
C CYS A 130 2.91 -7.34 5.08
N SER A 131 3.38 -7.68 3.89
CA SER A 131 2.48 -7.98 2.75
C SER A 131 1.76 -9.32 2.96
N SER A 132 0.62 -9.52 2.29
CA SER A 132 -0.14 -10.78 2.32
C SER A 132 0.54 -11.99 1.65
N GLY A 133 1.75 -11.82 1.09
CA GLY A 133 2.62 -12.90 0.59
C GLY A 133 1.99 -13.80 -0.47
N THR A 134 1.27 -13.22 -1.44
CA THR A 134 0.67 -13.98 -2.56
C THR A 134 1.71 -14.67 -3.46
N THR A 135 2.99 -14.30 -3.36
CA THR A 135 4.10 -14.85 -4.15
C THR A 135 5.04 -15.75 -3.33
N GLY A 136 4.56 -16.38 -2.25
CA GLY A 136 5.31 -17.38 -1.48
C GLY A 136 6.23 -16.84 -0.38
N LYS A 137 6.37 -15.52 -0.21
CA LYS A 137 7.07 -14.89 0.91
C LYS A 137 6.54 -13.49 1.20
N ALA A 138 6.38 -13.15 2.48
CA ALA A 138 5.89 -11.84 2.87
C ALA A 138 7.03 -10.80 2.77
N ALA A 139 6.79 -9.67 2.08
CA ALA A 139 7.63 -8.51 2.24
C ALA A 139 7.49 -7.97 3.67
N MET A 140 8.61 -7.64 4.31
CA MET A 140 8.66 -6.96 5.60
C MET A 140 9.18 -5.54 5.38
N LEU A 141 8.38 -4.56 5.83
CA LEU A 141 8.57 -3.17 5.49
C LEU A 141 8.66 -2.37 6.79
N ILE A 142 9.88 -1.96 7.14
CA ILE A 142 10.14 -1.11 8.29
C ILE A 142 9.78 0.35 7.98
N ALA A 143 9.23 1.03 8.96
CA ALA A 143 8.86 2.42 8.91
C ALA A 143 9.24 3.09 10.25
N SER A 144 9.45 4.39 10.18
CA SER A 144 9.77 5.28 11.30
C SER A 144 8.50 5.92 11.86
N ALA A 145 8.61 6.59 13.01
CA ALA A 145 7.53 7.44 13.52
C ALA A 145 7.14 8.55 12.54
N LYS A 146 8.11 9.12 11.79
CA LYS A 146 7.84 10.14 10.77
C LYS A 146 7.00 9.60 9.61
N ASP A 147 7.22 8.34 9.23
CA ASP A 147 6.37 7.69 8.24
C ASP A 147 4.94 7.54 8.76
N MET A 148 4.77 7.20 10.04
CA MET A 148 3.47 7.07 10.68
C MET A 148 2.73 8.41 10.76
N GLU A 149 3.42 9.48 11.14
CA GLU A 149 2.89 10.85 11.09
C GLU A 149 2.48 11.25 9.67
N TRP A 150 3.33 10.94 8.69
CA TRP A 150 3.08 11.26 7.29
C TRP A 150 1.83 10.56 6.75
N VAL A 151 1.71 9.24 6.92
CA VAL A 151 0.55 8.49 6.39
C VAL A 151 -0.76 8.90 7.07
N ALA A 152 -0.71 9.34 8.33
CA ALA A 152 -1.88 9.90 9.00
C ALA A 152 -2.34 11.20 8.30
N LEU A 153 -1.41 12.11 8.03
CA LEU A 153 -1.69 13.37 7.33
C LEU A 153 -2.13 13.14 5.88
N GLU A 154 -1.30 12.46 5.10
CA GLU A 154 -1.50 12.27 3.67
C GLU A 154 -2.81 11.56 3.36
N SER A 155 -3.20 10.54 4.14
CA SER A 155 -4.41 9.77 3.86
C SER A 155 -5.69 10.60 3.97
N VAL A 156 -5.73 11.59 4.87
CA VAL A 156 -6.85 12.53 5.00
C VAL A 156 -6.92 13.47 3.79
N HIS A 157 -5.78 14.02 3.37
CA HIS A 157 -5.70 14.92 2.22
C HIS A 157 -6.00 14.21 0.90
N ALA A 158 -5.41 13.03 0.70
CA ALA A 158 -5.63 12.21 -0.48
C ALA A 158 -7.09 11.74 -0.60
N PHE A 159 -7.69 11.30 0.52
CA PHE A 159 -9.12 10.97 0.55
C PHE A 159 -9.98 12.20 0.23
N SER A 160 -9.71 13.34 0.87
CA SER A 160 -10.50 14.57 0.65
C SER A 160 -10.43 15.01 -0.80
N TRP A 161 -9.24 14.94 -1.42
CA TRP A 161 -9.04 15.28 -2.82
C TRP A 161 -9.77 14.31 -3.75
N GLY A 162 -9.60 13.00 -3.55
CA GLY A 162 -10.14 12.00 -4.48
C GLY A 162 -11.64 11.74 -4.37
N SER A 163 -12.25 12.04 -3.21
CA SER A 163 -13.71 11.93 -2.98
C SER A 163 -14.45 13.27 -2.99
N GLY A 164 -13.72 14.40 -3.00
CA GLY A 164 -14.29 15.74 -2.82
C GLY A 164 -14.98 15.95 -1.45
N VAL A 165 -14.75 15.06 -0.48
CA VAL A 165 -15.36 15.13 0.86
C VAL A 165 -14.46 15.93 1.79
N ALA A 166 -15.02 16.97 2.42
CA ALA A 166 -14.31 17.71 3.45
C ALA A 166 -14.24 16.92 4.78
N PRO A 167 -13.17 17.07 5.59
CA PRO A 167 -13.04 16.46 6.91
C PRO A 167 -13.93 17.17 7.94
N ALA A 168 -15.24 17.04 7.77
CA ALA A 168 -16.25 17.77 8.54
C ALA A 168 -16.74 17.01 9.79
N ARG A 169 -16.19 15.82 10.08
CA ARG A 169 -16.60 14.98 11.22
C ARG A 169 -18.12 14.73 11.28
N ASP A 170 -18.73 14.42 10.13
CA ASP A 170 -20.18 14.30 10.00
C ASP A 170 -20.66 12.93 9.50
N ARG A 171 -19.77 11.93 9.42
CA ARG A 171 -20.06 10.62 8.81
C ARG A 171 -20.03 9.47 9.80
N LEU A 172 -20.96 8.53 9.64
CA LEU A 172 -20.87 7.22 10.28
C LEU A 172 -19.94 6.33 9.46
N ILE A 173 -18.87 5.85 10.10
CA ILE A 173 -17.84 5.05 9.45
C ILE A 173 -18.20 3.58 9.50
N PHE A 174 -18.15 2.91 8.35
CA PHE A 174 -18.42 1.49 8.17
C PHE A 174 -17.21 0.80 7.54
N SER A 175 -16.43 0.08 8.33
CA SER A 175 -15.41 -0.84 7.81
C SER A 175 -16.08 -2.17 7.49
N ILE A 176 -16.08 -2.57 6.22
CA ILE A 176 -16.86 -3.74 5.73
C ILE A 176 -16.01 -4.80 5.05
N SER A 177 -14.73 -4.86 5.39
CA SER A 177 -13.84 -5.95 5.00
C SER A 177 -12.75 -6.17 6.05
N PRO A 178 -12.20 -7.39 6.18
CA PRO A 178 -11.05 -7.63 7.04
C PRO A 178 -9.85 -6.83 6.54
N THR A 179 -9.19 -6.11 7.44
CA THR A 179 -7.95 -5.38 7.16
C THR A 179 -6.77 -6.04 7.87
N ALA A 180 -5.58 -6.00 7.27
CA ALA A 180 -4.37 -6.42 7.96
C ALA A 180 -4.10 -5.49 9.16
N ALA A 181 -3.91 -6.08 10.35
CA ALA A 181 -3.57 -5.36 11.56
C ALA A 181 -2.07 -5.05 11.58
N VAL A 182 -1.67 -4.08 10.78
CA VAL A 182 -0.30 -3.55 10.74
C VAL A 182 -0.33 -2.06 11.12
N PRO A 183 0.73 -1.52 11.76
CA PRO A 183 0.71 -0.17 12.35
C PRO A 183 0.21 0.90 11.37
N ARG A 184 0.71 0.90 10.13
CA ARG A 184 0.30 1.83 9.06
C ARG A 184 -1.22 1.84 8.85
N ASN A 185 -1.86 0.67 8.75
CA ASN A 185 -3.30 0.58 8.52
C ASN A 185 -4.11 1.04 9.74
N LEU A 186 -3.62 0.76 10.95
CA LEU A 186 -4.25 1.20 12.20
C LEU A 186 -4.23 2.72 12.29
N ILE A 187 -3.09 3.34 11.97
CA ILE A 187 -2.90 4.80 11.97
C ILE A 187 -3.74 5.49 10.90
N ILE A 188 -3.73 4.99 9.65
CA ILE A 188 -4.59 5.53 8.59
C ILE A 188 -6.05 5.47 9.00
N ARG A 189 -6.50 4.32 9.53
CA ARG A 189 -7.89 4.18 10.01
C ARG A 189 -8.22 5.17 11.11
N HIS A 190 -7.31 5.36 12.07
CA HIS A 190 -7.49 6.34 13.14
C HIS A 190 -7.58 7.77 12.59
N ALA A 191 -6.67 8.16 11.69
CA ALA A 191 -6.66 9.49 11.07
C ALA A 191 -7.94 9.77 10.27
N LEU A 192 -8.39 8.81 9.46
CA LEU A 192 -9.65 8.91 8.73
C LEU A 192 -10.86 8.97 9.67
N HIS A 193 -10.83 8.24 10.78
CA HIS A 193 -11.88 8.33 11.80
C HIS A 193 -11.94 9.71 12.45
N GLU A 194 -10.80 10.25 12.88
CA GLU A 194 -10.75 11.58 13.49
C GLU A 194 -11.13 12.70 12.51
N ALA A 195 -10.81 12.55 11.22
CA ALA A 195 -11.11 13.57 10.21
C ALA A 195 -12.58 13.55 9.75
N PHE A 196 -13.18 12.37 9.56
CA PHE A 196 -14.50 12.23 8.91
C PHE A 196 -15.59 11.67 9.82
N GLY A 197 -15.23 11.01 10.92
CA GLY A 197 -16.15 10.35 11.84
C GLY A 197 -17.00 11.32 12.65
N LYS A 198 -18.28 11.00 12.79
CA LYS A 198 -19.25 11.75 13.62
C LYS A 198 -18.87 11.63 15.10
N PRO A 199 -18.64 12.73 15.84
CA PRO A 199 -18.28 12.68 17.25
C PRO A 199 -19.29 11.91 18.10
N GLY A 200 -18.79 11.12 19.06
CA GLY A 200 -19.63 10.32 19.96
C GLY A 200 -20.32 9.12 19.29
N LYS A 201 -19.93 8.75 18.06
CA LYS A 201 -20.42 7.57 17.36
C LYS A 201 -19.25 6.64 17.06
N GLU A 202 -19.35 5.41 17.55
CA GLU A 202 -18.37 4.38 17.26
C GLU A 202 -18.45 3.92 15.80
N PRO A 203 -17.30 3.75 15.10
CA PRO A 203 -17.27 3.12 13.79
C PRO A 203 -17.82 1.69 13.84
N PHE A 204 -18.62 1.32 12.84
CA PHE A 204 -18.94 -0.07 12.62
C PHE A 204 -17.68 -0.84 12.20
N ARG A 205 -17.37 -1.88 12.96
CA ARG A 205 -16.25 -2.79 12.68
C ARG A 205 -16.79 -4.06 12.04
N TYR A 206 -16.21 -4.45 10.91
CA TYR A 206 -16.53 -5.72 10.27
C TYR A 206 -16.32 -6.86 11.28
N PRO A 207 -17.34 -7.69 11.58
CA PRO A 207 -17.28 -8.69 12.65
C PRO A 207 -16.53 -9.95 12.20
N VAL A 208 -15.34 -9.76 11.64
CA VAL A 208 -14.37 -10.79 11.32
C VAL A 208 -13.03 -10.37 11.93
N PRO A 209 -12.32 -11.27 12.62
CA PRO A 209 -11.01 -10.97 13.18
C PRO A 209 -10.07 -10.35 12.14
N PRO A 210 -9.24 -9.37 12.53
CA PRO A 210 -8.27 -8.78 11.62
C PRO A 210 -7.24 -9.83 11.17
N ILE A 211 -6.64 -9.60 10.01
CA ILE A 211 -5.60 -10.47 9.48
C ILE A 211 -4.28 -10.10 10.17
N THR A 212 -3.73 -10.99 10.98
CA THR A 212 -2.42 -10.78 11.64
C THR A 212 -1.27 -11.17 10.73
N VAL A 213 -0.05 -10.71 11.03
CA VAL A 213 1.15 -11.09 10.29
C VAL A 213 1.47 -12.58 10.54
N GLY A 214 1.24 -13.06 11.76
CA GLY A 214 1.36 -14.49 12.09
C GLY A 214 0.44 -15.35 11.23
N SER A 215 -0.82 -14.95 11.03
CA SER A 215 -1.76 -15.69 10.17
C SER A 215 -1.30 -15.76 8.71
N ILE A 216 -0.77 -14.64 8.18
CA ILE A 216 -0.22 -14.58 6.82
C ILE A 216 1.00 -15.51 6.69
N THR A 217 1.91 -15.44 7.66
CA THR A 217 3.14 -16.23 7.67
C THR A 217 2.85 -17.72 7.73
N LYS A 218 1.92 -18.15 8.59
CA LYS A 218 1.47 -19.56 8.67
C LYS A 218 0.92 -20.06 7.32
N MET A 219 0.08 -19.27 6.65
CA MET A 219 -0.45 -19.62 5.33
C MET A 219 0.64 -19.79 4.27
N ILE A 220 1.65 -18.91 4.27
CA ILE A 220 2.77 -18.96 3.33
C ILE A 220 3.60 -20.22 3.57
N THR A 221 4.00 -20.47 4.81
CA THR A 221 4.81 -21.64 5.20
C THR A 221 4.10 -22.94 4.81
N LEU A 222 2.79 -23.03 5.03
CA LEU A 222 2.03 -24.22 4.66
C LEU A 222 1.96 -24.43 3.14
N ARG A 223 1.66 -23.38 2.37
CA ARG A 223 1.63 -23.48 0.89
C ARG A 223 2.95 -24.00 0.33
N LYS A 224 4.06 -23.57 0.93
CA LYS A 224 5.39 -24.07 0.57
C LYS A 224 5.56 -25.54 0.94
N LYS A 225 5.23 -25.94 2.17
CA LYS A 225 5.27 -27.35 2.57
C LYS A 225 4.42 -28.25 1.65
N ILE A 226 3.29 -27.75 1.16
CA ILE A 226 2.46 -28.46 0.17
C ILE A 226 3.21 -28.61 -1.14
N ALA A 227 3.79 -27.53 -1.68
CA ALA A 227 4.57 -27.56 -2.92
C ALA A 227 5.80 -28.49 -2.82
N ASP A 228 6.46 -28.51 -1.67
CA ASP A 228 7.63 -29.34 -1.39
C ASP A 228 7.26 -30.79 -1.01
N GLY A 229 5.97 -31.13 -0.89
CA GLY A 229 5.51 -32.46 -0.48
C GLY A 229 5.82 -32.83 0.98
N THR A 230 6.08 -31.83 1.84
CA THR A 230 6.48 -32.00 3.25
C THR A 230 5.39 -31.60 4.26
N ALA A 231 4.22 -31.17 3.80
CA ALA A 231 3.10 -30.81 4.67
C ALA A 231 2.57 -32.03 5.42
N LEU A 232 2.50 -31.94 6.76
CA LEU A 232 1.95 -33.03 7.56
C LEU A 232 0.42 -33.03 7.47
N PRO A 233 -0.25 -34.21 7.51
CA PRO A 233 -1.71 -34.29 7.44
C PRO A 233 -2.43 -33.42 8.48
N GLN A 234 -1.89 -33.34 9.71
CA GLN A 234 -2.41 -32.49 10.77
C GLN A 234 -2.32 -30.99 10.47
N GLU A 235 -1.32 -30.54 9.71
CA GLU A 235 -1.18 -29.15 9.29
C GLU A 235 -2.19 -28.78 8.21
N LEU A 236 -2.47 -29.72 7.29
CA LEU A 236 -3.51 -29.57 6.27
C LEU A 236 -4.90 -29.50 6.92
N ALA A 237 -5.21 -30.43 7.82
CA ALA A 237 -6.48 -30.43 8.55
C ALA A 237 -6.68 -29.14 9.36
N ALA A 238 -5.65 -28.66 10.07
CA ALA A 238 -5.71 -27.41 10.81
C ALA A 238 -5.96 -26.19 9.89
N PHE A 239 -5.38 -26.19 8.69
CA PHE A 239 -5.58 -25.13 7.70
C PHE A 239 -6.97 -25.15 7.07
N GLU A 240 -7.49 -26.33 6.74
CA GLU A 240 -8.86 -26.51 6.25
C GLU A 240 -9.86 -26.02 7.29
N MET A 241 -9.67 -26.39 8.57
CA MET A 241 -10.49 -25.93 9.68
C MET A 241 -10.42 -24.41 9.85
N THR A 242 -9.22 -23.82 9.88
CA THR A 242 -9.03 -22.35 9.98
C THR A 242 -9.68 -21.62 8.79
N SER A 243 -9.58 -22.19 7.59
CA SER A 243 -10.18 -21.61 6.38
C SER A 243 -11.71 -21.68 6.43
N ALA A 244 -12.27 -22.79 6.90
CA ALA A 244 -13.70 -22.97 7.09
C ALA A 244 -14.25 -22.01 8.16
N GLU A 245 -13.58 -21.88 9.31
CA GLU A 245 -13.94 -20.91 10.37
C GLU A 245 -13.92 -19.48 9.86
N ARG A 246 -12.91 -19.11 9.06
CA ARG A 246 -12.83 -17.79 8.45
C ARG A 246 -13.96 -17.54 7.45
N GLN A 247 -14.30 -18.55 6.65
CA GLN A 247 -15.40 -18.47 5.70
C GLN A 247 -16.73 -18.31 6.43
N GLU A 248 -16.98 -19.10 7.48
CA GLU A 248 -18.18 -19.01 8.32
C GLU A 248 -18.27 -17.63 9.01
N ALA A 249 -17.15 -17.10 9.52
CA ALA A 249 -17.10 -15.74 10.07
C ALA A 249 -17.50 -14.69 9.03
N VAL A 250 -17.00 -14.80 7.79
CA VAL A 250 -17.39 -13.91 6.69
C VAL A 250 -18.89 -14.07 6.37
N ASP A 251 -19.41 -15.29 6.32
CA ASP A 251 -20.82 -15.55 6.00
C ASP A 251 -21.77 -15.03 7.08
N ARG A 252 -21.38 -15.05 8.36
CA ARG A 252 -22.12 -14.38 9.46
C ARG A 252 -21.98 -12.85 9.43
N ALA A 253 -20.83 -12.35 8.98
CA ALA A 253 -20.54 -10.92 8.99
C ALA A 253 -21.31 -10.15 7.93
N VAL A 254 -21.59 -10.75 6.78
CA VAL A 254 -22.34 -10.12 5.67
C VAL A 254 -23.74 -9.66 6.09
N PRO A 255 -24.65 -10.53 6.58
CA PRO A 255 -26.00 -10.10 6.98
C PRO A 255 -25.97 -9.11 8.16
N THR A 256 -25.05 -9.30 9.11
CA THR A 256 -24.86 -8.36 10.23
C THR A 256 -24.47 -6.96 9.73
N SER A 257 -23.55 -6.88 8.75
CA SER A 257 -23.12 -5.62 8.15
C SER A 257 -24.22 -4.97 7.33
N ALA A 258 -24.97 -5.76 6.55
CA ALA A 258 -26.12 -5.28 5.78
C ALA A 258 -27.21 -4.68 6.69
N GLN A 259 -27.55 -5.37 7.79
CA GLN A 259 -28.49 -4.87 8.78
C GLN A 259 -28.03 -3.55 9.42
N ALA A 260 -26.75 -3.46 9.79
CA ALA A 260 -26.20 -2.24 10.37
C ALA A 260 -26.21 -1.05 9.38
N LEU A 261 -25.87 -1.29 8.12
CA LEU A 261 -25.94 -0.28 7.05
C LEU A 261 -27.38 0.19 6.82
N VAL A 262 -28.34 -0.74 6.73
CA VAL A 262 -29.76 -0.41 6.59
C VAL A 262 -30.26 0.39 7.78
N ALA A 263 -29.88 0.02 9.01
CA ALA A 263 -30.25 0.78 10.21
C ALA A 263 -29.71 2.23 10.17
N ALA A 264 -28.50 2.41 9.64
CA ALA A 264 -27.84 3.72 9.51
C ALA A 264 -28.16 4.46 8.20
N ARG A 265 -29.02 3.93 7.31
CA ARG A 265 -29.19 4.42 5.92
C ARG A 265 -29.55 5.90 5.77
N LYS A 266 -30.18 6.51 6.78
CA LYS A 266 -30.55 7.95 6.76
C LYS A 266 -29.42 8.88 7.22
N GLU A 267 -28.31 8.34 7.69
CA GLU A 267 -27.11 9.09 8.08
C GLU A 267 -26.13 9.19 6.91
N LYS A 268 -25.20 10.14 6.96
CA LYS A 268 -24.09 10.20 6.00
C LYS A 268 -23.13 9.05 6.28
N LEU A 269 -23.05 8.10 5.36
CA LEU A 269 -22.17 6.96 5.49
C LEU A 269 -20.79 7.24 4.87
N TYR A 270 -19.75 6.74 5.52
CA TYR A 270 -18.43 6.55 4.96
C TYR A 270 -18.12 5.05 4.98
N ILE A 271 -18.22 4.41 3.82
CA ILE A 271 -18.03 2.97 3.66
C ILE A 271 -16.58 2.68 3.22
N LEU A 272 -15.85 1.86 3.97
CA LEU A 272 -14.48 1.46 3.67
C LEU A 272 -14.40 -0.05 3.43
N GLY A 273 -13.84 -0.47 2.31
CA GLY A 273 -13.61 -1.89 2.07
C GLY A 273 -13.03 -2.23 0.71
N MET A 274 -13.02 -3.54 0.41
CA MET A 274 -12.65 -4.09 -0.89
C MET A 274 -13.90 -4.42 -1.70
N TRP A 275 -13.84 -4.21 -3.02
CA TRP A 275 -14.97 -4.39 -3.95
C TRP A 275 -15.81 -5.65 -3.71
N ALA A 276 -15.18 -6.82 -3.57
CA ALA A 276 -15.89 -8.09 -3.39
C ALA A 276 -16.73 -8.13 -2.10
N SER A 277 -16.23 -7.58 -1.00
CA SER A 277 -16.96 -7.53 0.27
C SER A 277 -18.12 -6.54 0.19
N ILE A 278 -17.89 -5.36 -0.41
CA ILE A 278 -18.94 -4.34 -0.58
C ILE A 278 -20.07 -4.87 -1.46
N TYR A 279 -19.73 -5.54 -2.56
CA TYR A 279 -20.69 -6.13 -3.49
C TYR A 279 -21.57 -7.19 -2.81
N LYS A 280 -20.98 -8.16 -2.08
CA LYS A 280 -21.75 -9.20 -1.36
C LYS A 280 -22.71 -8.61 -0.32
N ILE A 281 -22.30 -7.53 0.35
CA ILE A 281 -23.15 -6.80 1.30
C ILE A 281 -24.25 -6.03 0.55
N ALA A 282 -23.95 -5.41 -0.59
CA ALA A 282 -24.94 -4.74 -1.43
C ALA A 282 -26.03 -5.70 -1.92
N GLU A 283 -25.67 -6.92 -2.34
CA GLU A 283 -26.64 -7.97 -2.71
C GLU A 283 -27.58 -8.29 -1.55
N THR A 284 -27.03 -8.40 -0.34
CA THR A 284 -27.82 -8.66 0.87
C THR A 284 -28.76 -7.50 1.21
N VAL A 285 -28.30 -6.25 1.08
CA VAL A 285 -29.12 -5.05 1.28
C VAL A 285 -30.27 -4.98 0.27
N ARG A 286 -30.00 -5.31 -1.00
CA ARG A 286 -31.03 -5.41 -2.05
C ARG A 286 -32.03 -6.52 -1.77
N ALA A 287 -31.57 -7.69 -1.31
CA ALA A 287 -32.43 -8.80 -0.91
C ALA A 287 -33.33 -8.46 0.29
N MET A 288 -32.88 -7.54 1.17
CA MET A 288 -33.70 -6.99 2.26
C MET A 288 -34.75 -5.96 1.78
N GLY A 289 -34.80 -5.63 0.48
CA GLY A 289 -35.75 -4.70 -0.12
C GLY A 289 -35.32 -3.23 -0.07
N TYR A 290 -34.06 -2.93 0.24
CA TYR A 290 -33.54 -1.56 0.28
C TYR A 290 -32.72 -1.23 -0.96
N SER A 291 -32.72 0.05 -1.34
CA SER A 291 -32.00 0.57 -2.50
C SER A 291 -31.42 1.95 -2.22
N GLY A 292 -30.71 2.55 -3.19
CA GLY A 292 -30.18 3.91 -3.06
C GLY A 292 -31.24 4.95 -2.68
N ASP A 293 -32.51 4.76 -3.08
CA ASP A 293 -33.61 5.66 -2.70
C ASP A 293 -33.84 5.72 -1.18
N ASP A 294 -33.43 4.68 -0.46
CA ASP A 294 -33.52 4.61 0.99
C ASP A 294 -32.31 5.22 1.71
N PHE A 295 -31.17 5.31 1.03
CA PHE A 295 -29.90 5.77 1.59
C PHE A 295 -29.68 7.27 1.38
N HIS A 296 -28.95 7.88 2.31
CA HIS A 296 -28.61 9.31 2.26
C HIS A 296 -27.80 9.67 0.99
N ALA A 297 -28.16 10.76 0.32
CA ALA A 297 -27.62 11.14 -0.99
C ALA A 297 -26.15 11.66 -1.01
N ASP A 298 -25.55 11.80 0.17
CA ASP A 298 -24.17 12.27 0.33
C ASP A 298 -23.28 11.21 0.97
N ASN A 299 -23.50 9.93 0.66
CA ASN A 299 -22.62 8.84 1.06
C ASN A 299 -21.30 8.87 0.28
N THR A 300 -20.24 8.36 0.91
CA THR A 300 -18.89 8.27 0.32
C THR A 300 -18.30 6.89 0.56
N CYS A 301 -17.33 6.52 -0.28
CA CYS A 301 -16.67 5.25 -0.19
C CYS A 301 -15.16 5.37 -0.38
N PHE A 302 -14.38 4.66 0.44
CA PHE A 302 -12.97 4.38 0.17
C PHE A 302 -12.85 2.92 -0.23
N ILE A 303 -12.45 2.72 -1.48
CA ILE A 303 -12.10 1.42 -2.02
C ILE A 303 -10.59 1.19 -1.94
N GLY A 304 -10.20 0.19 -1.15
CA GLY A 304 -8.81 -0.27 -1.07
C GLY A 304 -8.52 -1.40 -2.05
N GLY A 305 -7.53 -1.21 -2.93
CA GLY A 305 -7.01 -2.26 -3.83
C GLY A 305 -7.95 -2.68 -4.97
N GLY A 306 -7.52 -3.69 -5.74
CA GLY A 306 -8.28 -4.25 -6.87
C GLY A 306 -9.15 -5.46 -6.51
N LEU A 307 -9.60 -6.20 -7.53
CA LEU A 307 -10.46 -7.38 -7.37
C LEU A 307 -9.78 -8.59 -6.74
N LYS A 308 -8.44 -8.66 -6.72
CA LYS A 308 -7.64 -9.75 -6.14
C LYS A 308 -8.15 -11.16 -6.52
N GLY A 309 -8.49 -11.35 -7.80
CA GLY A 309 -8.99 -12.62 -8.33
C GLY A 309 -10.49 -12.87 -8.13
N ALA A 310 -11.22 -11.98 -7.45
CA ALA A 310 -12.68 -12.05 -7.38
C ALA A 310 -13.29 -11.83 -8.77
N GLN A 311 -14.20 -12.71 -9.16
CA GLN A 311 -15.02 -12.55 -10.35
C GLN A 311 -16.32 -11.86 -9.94
N LEU A 312 -16.45 -10.59 -10.30
CA LEU A 312 -17.68 -9.82 -10.09
C LEU A 312 -18.35 -9.54 -11.45
N PRO A 313 -19.68 -9.38 -11.50
CA PRO A 313 -20.38 -9.00 -12.73
C PRO A 313 -19.83 -7.69 -13.31
N PRO A 314 -19.83 -7.46 -14.63
CA PRO A 314 -19.25 -6.25 -15.23
C PRO A 314 -19.76 -4.93 -14.64
N ASN A 315 -21.01 -4.91 -14.17
CA ASN A 315 -21.68 -3.75 -13.57
C ASN A 315 -21.59 -3.69 -12.02
N TYR A 316 -20.64 -4.39 -11.41
CA TYR A 316 -20.55 -4.49 -9.94
C TYR A 316 -20.37 -3.11 -9.26
N ARG A 317 -19.71 -2.16 -9.93
CA ARG A 317 -19.47 -0.81 -9.39
C ARG A 317 -20.78 -0.02 -9.35
N GLU A 318 -21.48 0.01 -10.47
CA GLU A 318 -22.79 0.63 -10.65
C GLU A 318 -23.78 0.03 -9.66
N PHE A 319 -23.82 -1.30 -9.53
CA PHE A 319 -24.68 -1.97 -8.57
C PHE A 319 -24.42 -1.54 -7.12
N VAL A 320 -23.14 -1.44 -6.71
CA VAL A 320 -22.76 -0.95 -5.38
C VAL A 320 -23.17 0.51 -5.19
N PHE A 321 -22.90 1.37 -6.17
CA PHE A 321 -23.22 2.79 -6.12
C PHE A 321 -24.73 3.03 -6.03
N ASP A 322 -25.51 2.36 -6.87
CA ASP A 322 -26.97 2.43 -6.89
C ASP A 322 -27.58 1.88 -5.61
N THR A 323 -26.95 0.89 -4.96
CA THR A 323 -27.48 0.30 -3.72
C THR A 323 -27.31 1.22 -2.52
N PHE A 324 -26.19 1.94 -2.43
CA PHE A 324 -25.86 2.77 -1.28
C PHE A 324 -26.02 4.27 -1.52
N ASN A 325 -26.55 4.69 -2.67
CA ASN A 325 -26.66 6.10 -3.08
C ASN A 325 -25.30 6.82 -3.06
N ILE A 326 -24.27 6.16 -3.59
CA ILE A 326 -22.93 6.71 -3.68
C ILE A 326 -22.75 7.30 -5.07
N ARG A 327 -22.57 8.62 -5.13
CA ARG A 327 -22.21 9.29 -6.38
C ARG A 327 -20.77 8.92 -6.76
N PRO A 328 -20.45 8.66 -8.04
CA PRO A 328 -19.08 8.35 -8.47
C PRO A 328 -18.06 9.38 -7.99
N GLU A 329 -18.45 10.66 -7.92
CA GLU A 329 -17.55 11.73 -7.48
C GLU A 329 -17.17 11.65 -6.00
N ARG A 330 -17.89 10.83 -5.21
CA ARG A 330 -17.65 10.59 -3.79
C ARG A 330 -16.83 9.33 -3.52
N VAL A 331 -16.28 8.69 -4.56
CA VAL A 331 -15.54 7.43 -4.42
C VAL A 331 -14.05 7.72 -4.41
N TYR A 332 -13.42 7.51 -3.26
CA TYR A 332 -11.96 7.48 -3.19
C TYR A 332 -11.45 6.10 -3.63
N GLN A 333 -10.83 6.06 -4.82
CA GLN A 333 -10.05 4.95 -5.32
C GLN A 333 -8.62 5.45 -5.52
N MET A 334 -7.62 4.62 -5.21
CA MET A 334 -6.22 5.02 -5.31
C MET A 334 -5.32 3.91 -5.85
N TYR A 335 -4.26 4.34 -6.53
CA TYR A 335 -3.11 3.49 -6.81
C TYR A 335 -2.03 3.75 -5.75
N GLY A 336 -1.34 2.69 -5.35
CA GLY A 336 -0.31 2.73 -4.33
C GLY A 336 0.19 1.32 -4.01
N MET A 337 1.12 1.23 -3.07
CA MET A 337 1.71 -0.03 -2.63
C MET A 337 2.23 0.10 -1.20
N GLN A 338 2.53 -1.01 -0.55
CA GLN A 338 3.00 -0.97 0.84
C GLN A 338 4.42 -0.40 0.94
N GLU A 339 5.18 -0.48 -0.16
CA GLU A 339 6.56 -0.07 -0.27
C GLU A 339 6.73 1.45 -0.18
N ILE A 340 5.74 2.23 -0.64
CA ILE A 340 5.71 3.71 -0.60
C ILE A 340 4.70 4.20 0.46
N ASN A 341 4.86 5.41 0.97
CA ASN A 341 3.91 6.05 1.89
C ASN A 341 2.72 6.67 1.17
N THR A 342 2.96 7.16 -0.04
CA THR A 342 2.05 7.99 -0.81
C THR A 342 0.98 7.19 -1.54
N SER A 343 -0.24 7.72 -1.54
CA SER A 343 -1.34 7.26 -2.37
C SER A 343 -1.53 8.18 -3.58
N MET A 344 -1.94 7.61 -4.70
CA MET A 344 -2.26 8.33 -5.94
C MET A 344 -3.77 8.25 -6.17
N PRO A 345 -4.54 9.28 -5.78
CA PRO A 345 -5.98 9.29 -5.96
C PRO A 345 -6.39 9.26 -7.44
N ARG A 346 -7.45 8.52 -7.76
CA ARG A 346 -8.09 8.53 -9.09
C ARG A 346 -8.99 9.74 -9.24
N CYS A 347 -8.82 10.52 -10.31
CA CYS A 347 -9.78 11.57 -10.66
C CYS A 347 -11.04 10.99 -11.33
N GLN A 348 -12.14 11.70 -11.20
CA GLN A 348 -13.47 11.22 -11.62
C GLN A 348 -13.76 11.58 -13.09
N VAL A 349 -13.26 12.73 -13.54
CA VAL A 349 -13.44 13.22 -14.92
C VAL A 349 -12.53 12.47 -15.90
N GLY A 350 -11.23 12.39 -15.60
CA GLY A 350 -10.25 11.74 -16.49
C GLY A 350 -10.08 10.25 -16.24
N GLY A 351 -10.52 9.72 -15.09
CA GLY A 351 -10.33 8.33 -14.73
C GLY A 351 -8.86 7.91 -14.55
N ARG A 352 -7.98 8.85 -14.19
CA ARG A 352 -6.52 8.63 -14.03
C ARG A 352 -6.07 8.85 -12.59
N TYR A 353 -5.07 8.09 -12.16
CA TYR A 353 -4.43 8.26 -10.85
C TYR A 353 -3.41 9.39 -10.89
N HIS A 354 -3.55 10.38 -10.03
CA HIS A 354 -2.66 11.55 -10.02
C HIS A 354 -1.46 11.34 -9.12
N VAL A 355 -0.28 11.61 -9.67
CA VAL A 355 1.01 11.52 -8.97
C VAL A 355 1.28 12.85 -8.27
N PRO A 356 1.40 12.90 -6.93
CA PRO A 356 1.67 14.15 -6.22
C PRO A 356 3.15 14.59 -6.34
N PRO A 357 3.46 15.86 -6.03
CA PRO A 357 4.81 16.42 -6.20
C PRO A 357 5.93 15.70 -5.44
N TRP A 358 5.64 15.09 -4.30
CA TRP A 358 6.62 14.37 -3.47
C TRP A 358 6.82 12.90 -3.88
N LEU A 359 6.10 12.42 -4.90
CA LEU A 359 6.29 11.09 -5.49
C LEU A 359 6.86 11.24 -6.90
N VAL A 360 8.07 10.74 -7.12
CA VAL A 360 8.74 10.82 -8.43
C VAL A 360 8.51 9.52 -9.19
N PRO A 361 7.75 9.53 -10.30
CA PRO A 361 7.52 8.33 -11.09
C PRO A 361 8.68 8.09 -12.08
N LEU A 362 9.11 6.84 -12.20
CA LEU A 362 10.04 6.38 -13.22
C LEU A 362 9.37 5.24 -14.01
N VAL A 363 9.50 5.27 -15.33
CA VAL A 363 9.02 4.19 -16.20
C VAL A 363 10.23 3.48 -16.76
N LEU A 364 10.43 2.24 -16.32
CA LEU A 364 11.57 1.42 -16.67
C LEU A 364 11.20 0.42 -17.78
N ASP A 365 12.22 -0.09 -18.44
CA ASP A 365 12.05 -1.28 -19.27
C ASP A 365 11.52 -2.47 -18.46
N ARG A 366 11.20 -3.55 -19.15
CA ARG A 366 10.63 -4.75 -18.53
C ARG A 366 11.54 -5.33 -17.44
N ASP A 367 12.86 -5.25 -17.62
CA ASP A 367 13.83 -5.92 -16.77
C ASP A 367 14.24 -5.04 -15.57
N GLY A 368 13.82 -3.76 -15.59
CA GLY A 368 14.05 -2.76 -14.56
C GLY A 368 15.45 -2.15 -14.61
N GLU A 369 16.10 -2.15 -15.77
CA GLU A 369 17.51 -1.78 -15.92
C GLU A 369 17.72 -0.36 -16.44
N ALA A 370 16.85 0.11 -17.32
CA ALA A 370 16.93 1.46 -17.90
C ALA A 370 15.57 2.17 -17.91
N LEU A 371 15.62 3.50 -18.00
CA LEU A 371 14.43 4.32 -18.29
C LEU A 371 13.95 4.05 -19.71
N VAL A 372 12.64 3.92 -19.90
CA VAL A 372 12.05 3.90 -21.24
C VAL A 372 12.19 5.26 -21.87
N GLU A 373 12.69 5.31 -23.11
CA GLU A 373 12.74 6.54 -23.89
C GLU A 373 11.32 7.05 -24.18
N ARG A 374 11.11 8.34 -23.93
CA ARG A 374 9.81 8.98 -24.13
C ARG A 374 9.65 9.45 -25.57
N SER A 375 8.75 8.84 -26.33
CA SER A 375 8.44 9.25 -27.71
C SER A 375 7.15 10.09 -27.85
N GLY A 376 6.55 10.54 -26.74
CA GLY A 376 5.29 11.30 -26.75
C GLY A 376 4.92 11.86 -25.37
N ASP A 377 3.64 12.14 -25.17
CA ASP A 377 3.10 12.63 -23.89
C ASP A 377 2.87 11.52 -22.86
N GLU A 378 2.80 10.27 -23.32
CA GLU A 378 2.61 9.08 -22.51
C GLU A 378 3.75 8.09 -22.74
N VAL A 379 4.11 7.37 -21.68
CA VAL A 379 5.14 6.32 -21.68
C VAL A 379 4.60 5.10 -20.96
N GLU A 380 4.78 3.93 -21.55
CA GLU A 380 4.40 2.64 -20.98
C GLU A 380 5.64 1.85 -20.58
N GLY A 381 5.58 1.18 -19.43
CA GLY A 381 6.65 0.31 -18.97
C GLY A 381 6.45 -0.11 -17.52
N ARG A 382 7.52 -0.62 -16.90
CA ARG A 382 7.53 -1.04 -15.51
C ARG A 382 7.51 0.18 -14.59
N ALA A 383 6.57 0.16 -13.65
CA ALA A 383 6.45 1.24 -12.68
C ALA A 383 7.57 1.17 -11.65
N ALA A 384 8.25 2.29 -11.47
CA ALA A 384 9.11 2.54 -10.34
C ALA A 384 8.79 3.90 -9.75
N PHE A 385 9.09 4.05 -8.46
CA PHE A 385 8.77 5.27 -7.72
C PHE A 385 9.91 5.62 -6.78
N PHE A 386 10.15 6.92 -6.62
CA PHE A 386 10.89 7.46 -5.49
C PHE A 386 9.92 8.26 -4.62
N ASP A 387 9.64 7.78 -3.42
CA ASP A 387 8.77 8.48 -2.47
C ASP A 387 9.60 9.32 -1.49
N LEU A 388 9.58 10.65 -1.67
CA LEU A 388 10.33 11.59 -0.85
C LEU A 388 9.79 11.71 0.59
N ALA A 389 8.55 11.25 0.79
CA ALA A 389 7.93 11.20 2.11
C ALA A 389 8.32 9.94 2.90
N LEU A 390 9.05 8.99 2.30
CA LEU A 390 9.53 7.82 3.00
C LEU A 390 10.81 8.14 3.78
N ASP A 391 10.81 7.85 5.07
CA ASP A 391 11.90 8.17 6.00
C ASP A 391 12.58 6.93 6.59
N GLY A 392 11.82 5.88 6.89
CA GLY A 392 12.31 4.64 7.51
C GLY A 392 13.02 3.70 6.54
N ARG A 393 13.06 4.02 5.25
CA ARG A 393 13.65 3.23 4.16
C ARG A 393 14.20 4.17 3.07
N TRP A 394 14.78 3.59 2.02
CA TRP A 394 15.39 4.34 0.92
C TRP A 394 14.42 5.28 0.16
N GLY A 395 13.20 4.83 -0.13
CA GLY A 395 12.21 5.62 -0.90
C GLY A 395 12.10 5.19 -2.36
N GLY A 396 13.19 4.70 -2.95
CA GLY A 396 13.23 4.17 -4.32
C GLY A 396 12.82 2.70 -4.42
N VAL A 397 11.76 2.40 -5.19
CA VAL A 397 11.25 1.04 -5.42
C VAL A 397 10.94 0.75 -6.89
N ILE A 398 11.21 -0.48 -7.33
CA ILE A 398 10.73 -1.04 -8.61
C ILE A 398 9.58 -2.00 -8.31
N SER A 399 8.42 -1.78 -8.92
CA SER A 399 7.24 -2.61 -8.73
C SER A 399 7.13 -3.75 -9.75
N GLY A 400 6.19 -4.67 -9.51
CA GLY A 400 5.78 -5.70 -10.46
C GLY A 400 4.77 -5.22 -11.51
N ASP A 401 4.40 -3.95 -11.47
CA ASP A 401 3.29 -3.39 -12.26
C ASP A 401 3.81 -2.78 -13.57
N ARG A 402 3.03 -2.94 -14.62
CA ARG A 402 3.08 -2.18 -15.88
C ARG A 402 2.09 -1.02 -15.78
N ILE A 403 2.55 0.18 -16.09
CA ILE A 403 1.75 1.40 -16.10
C ILE A 403 1.87 2.15 -17.42
N SER A 404 0.86 2.95 -17.73
CA SER A 404 0.91 4.02 -18.72
C SER A 404 0.88 5.38 -18.01
N LEU A 405 2.00 6.09 -18.02
CA LEU A 405 2.18 7.38 -17.36
C LEU A 405 2.13 8.52 -18.37
N SER A 406 1.26 9.51 -18.15
CA SER A 406 1.21 10.74 -18.93
C SER A 406 1.75 11.92 -18.14
N PHE A 407 2.50 12.78 -18.81
CA PHE A 407 2.96 14.08 -18.28
C PHE A 407 2.14 15.27 -18.82
N ALA A 408 1.16 15.01 -19.70
CA ALA A 408 0.26 16.03 -20.21
C ALA A 408 -0.88 16.32 -19.21
N PRO A 409 -1.51 17.51 -19.29
CA PRO A 409 -2.68 17.83 -18.49
C PRO A 409 -3.80 16.79 -18.65
N CYS A 410 -4.37 16.38 -17.52
CA CYS A 410 -5.48 15.45 -17.49
C CYS A 410 -6.80 16.15 -17.88
N ALA A 411 -7.76 15.40 -18.41
CA ALA A 411 -9.11 15.91 -18.73
C ALA A 411 -9.85 16.51 -17.52
N CYS A 412 -9.42 16.20 -16.29
CA CYS A 412 -9.93 16.84 -15.08
C CYS A 412 -9.39 18.28 -14.84
N GLY A 413 -8.50 18.78 -15.72
CA GLY A 413 -7.89 20.11 -15.64
C GLY A 413 -6.59 20.18 -14.82
N TYR A 414 -6.14 19.06 -14.24
CA TYR A 414 -4.90 19.00 -13.46
C TYR A 414 -3.68 18.79 -14.35
N ASN A 415 -2.63 19.57 -14.10
CA ASN A 415 -1.42 19.62 -14.93
C ASN A 415 -0.30 18.66 -14.49
N GLY A 416 -0.47 17.97 -13.35
CA GLY A 416 0.51 17.01 -12.84
C GLY A 416 0.48 15.66 -13.58
N PRO A 417 1.54 14.84 -13.44
CA PRO A 417 1.58 13.50 -14.04
C PRO A 417 0.42 12.63 -13.58
N SER A 418 -0.03 11.72 -14.45
CA SER A 418 -1.09 10.79 -14.11
C SER A 418 -0.96 9.42 -14.78
N VAL A 419 -1.36 8.38 -14.07
CA VAL A 419 -1.32 6.98 -14.50
C VAL A 419 -2.72 6.54 -14.94
N ARG A 420 -2.81 5.79 -16.05
CA ARG A 420 -4.07 5.17 -16.49
C ARG A 420 -4.60 4.14 -15.48
N ASP A 421 -5.89 3.88 -15.53
CA ASP A 421 -6.58 2.88 -14.69
C ASP A 421 -6.59 1.46 -15.30
N ASP A 422 -5.57 1.14 -16.10
CA ASP A 422 -5.36 -0.16 -16.76
C ASP A 422 -4.08 -0.87 -16.27
N ILE A 423 -3.70 -0.57 -15.02
CA ILE A 423 -2.53 -1.12 -14.34
C ILE A 423 -2.64 -2.64 -14.28
N ALA A 424 -1.58 -3.33 -14.72
CA ALA A 424 -1.51 -4.79 -14.76
C ALA A 424 -0.16 -5.27 -14.24
N ARG A 425 -0.06 -6.50 -13.74
CA ARG A 425 1.23 -7.08 -13.31
C ARG A 425 1.91 -7.81 -14.44
N TYR A 426 3.24 -7.70 -14.53
CA TYR A 426 4.02 -8.47 -15.49
C TYR A 426 3.84 -9.99 -15.32
N ALA A 427 3.75 -10.46 -14.06
CA ALA A 427 3.45 -11.85 -13.74
C ALA A 427 2.13 -12.34 -14.40
N ASP A 428 1.10 -11.49 -14.46
CA ASP A 428 -0.22 -11.85 -14.99
C ASP A 428 -0.26 -11.81 -16.53
N ILE A 429 0.60 -10.99 -17.16
CA ILE A 429 0.65 -10.83 -18.62
C ILE A 429 1.53 -11.90 -19.27
N GLN A 430 2.68 -12.22 -18.66
CA GLN A 430 3.73 -13.03 -19.30
C GLN A 430 4.25 -14.21 -18.47
N GLY A 431 3.74 -14.42 -17.24
CA GLY A 431 4.10 -15.56 -16.39
C GLY A 431 5.42 -15.45 -15.61
N ASP A 432 6.18 -14.35 -15.78
CA ASP A 432 7.40 -14.06 -15.02
C ASP A 432 7.46 -12.56 -14.63
N ASP A 433 7.95 -12.27 -13.42
CA ASP A 433 8.16 -10.92 -12.86
C ASP A 433 9.60 -10.76 -12.34
N LYS A 434 10.56 -11.39 -13.01
CA LYS A 434 11.98 -11.23 -12.72
C LYS A 434 12.43 -9.80 -13.03
N ILE A 435 12.97 -9.15 -12.01
CA ILE A 435 13.72 -7.90 -12.13
C ILE A 435 15.20 -8.27 -12.02
N ALA A 436 16.01 -7.90 -13.02
CA ALA A 436 17.36 -8.41 -13.21
C ALA A 436 18.25 -8.26 -11.97
N CYS A 437 18.13 -7.14 -11.25
CA CYS A 437 18.94 -6.86 -10.07
C CYS A 437 18.49 -7.58 -8.78
N SER A 438 17.40 -8.36 -8.79
CA SER A 438 16.89 -9.07 -7.60
C SER A 438 17.88 -10.13 -7.09
N GLY A 439 18.55 -10.85 -7.99
CA GLY A 439 19.48 -11.92 -7.62
C GLY A 439 20.70 -11.41 -6.84
N THR A 440 21.21 -10.23 -7.21
CA THR A 440 22.34 -9.59 -6.53
C THR A 440 21.94 -9.09 -5.14
N VAL A 441 20.71 -8.57 -4.97
CA VAL A 441 20.18 -8.16 -3.66
C VAL A 441 20.09 -9.34 -2.69
N ASP A 442 19.58 -10.49 -3.15
CA ASP A 442 19.49 -11.70 -2.34
C ASP A 442 20.87 -12.21 -1.91
N ALA A 443 21.87 -12.13 -2.80
CA ALA A 443 23.24 -12.54 -2.51
C ALA A 443 23.89 -11.66 -1.42
N TYR A 444 23.74 -10.34 -1.49
CA TYR A 444 24.29 -9.42 -0.50
C TYR A 444 23.69 -9.62 0.88
N VAL A 445 22.38 -9.87 0.93
CA VAL A 445 21.67 -10.04 2.19
C VAL A 445 22.04 -11.34 2.90
N ARG A 446 22.26 -12.43 2.15
CA ARG A 446 22.71 -13.70 2.73
C ARG A 446 24.12 -13.62 3.34
N GLY A 447 24.98 -12.73 2.84
CA GLY A 447 26.34 -12.51 3.36
C GLY A 447 26.42 -11.75 4.69
N VAL A 448 25.33 -11.13 5.15
CA VAL A 448 25.24 -10.42 6.44
C VAL A 448 24.74 -11.33 7.58
N GLY A 449 24.50 -12.62 7.26
CA GLY A 449 23.92 -13.67 8.10
C GLY A 449 24.69 -14.00 9.35
#